data_AF-A0AAE6KCU2-F1
#
_entry.id   AF-A0AAE6KCU2-F1
#
_cell.length_a   1.000
_cell.length_b   1.000
_cell.length_c   1.000
_cell.angle_alpha   90.00
_cell.angle_beta   90.00
_cell.angle_gamma   90.00
#
_symmetry.space_group_name_H-M   'P 1'
#
loop_
_entity.id
_entity.type
_entity.pdbx_description
1 polymer ?
#
loop_
_entity_poly.entity_id
_entity_poly.type
_entity_poly.pdbx_seq_one_letter_code
_entity_poly.pdbx_strand_id
1 'polypeptide(L)'
;MAFTFQINDDVVWHRDEKLLTIADEAIPNLKKYPIVPTSIVEIIPDERALAGFRARKKEQSINDLPSYTLGRDESIVLDLGDHFVGTFSIAIDSVGSPMDAPLYLRVKFAEIPAEIAVESSAYEGWLSRSWIQEEFIHLDVLPAKLSLPRRYSCRYIELKVIDTSPKWKASFSQPQFISESSVDLNAVSPIVVEDQELEAIYTISAKTLADCMQTVFEDGPKRDRRLWIGDLRLQALANYHTFGDKQLTKRCLYLFGGMTTEEGKIPANVFTSPVLTPDDTFLFDYSLFFAVILYDYIQYTDDLQALDDLYPVAKKQIDLALGLVDAQGRLNLQEEWPVFIDWSNEFEKATAGQAVFIYTLKRFIQLAQQKEDADLSLYQAAVDRMSNFARTSLFDESRHLFLVEQNQEINIASQVWMVLAEVMDPDSNRKIMEQTVKQLFPVNGIATPYMYHHIVEALFIAGLESEAIALMKDYWGKMITMGADTFWEAFKPEDPNFSPYGSPIISSFCHAWSCTPAYLLKKYLLQETPDSLKVVTEQPLI
;
A
#
# COMPACT_ATOMS: atom_id res chain seq x y z
N MET A 1 -21.48 0.82 -5.67
CA MET A 1 -21.24 0.32 -7.05
C MET A 1 -19.94 -0.47 -7.05
N ALA A 2 -19.87 -1.63 -7.71
CA ALA A 2 -18.58 -2.29 -7.93
C ALA A 2 -17.65 -1.36 -8.74
N PHE A 3 -16.35 -1.40 -8.50
CA PHE A 3 -15.37 -0.60 -9.26
C PHE A 3 -15.57 -0.85 -10.76
N THR A 4 -16.07 0.15 -11.48
CA THR A 4 -16.24 0.07 -12.93
C THR A 4 -14.86 0.30 -13.55
N PHE A 5 -14.40 -0.65 -14.37
CA PHE A 5 -13.17 -0.44 -15.13
C PHE A 5 -13.30 0.82 -15.96
N GLN A 6 -12.33 1.72 -15.78
CA GLN A 6 -12.16 2.85 -16.68
C GLN A 6 -11.41 2.32 -17.90
N ILE A 7 -11.97 2.57 -19.07
CA ILE A 7 -11.31 2.36 -20.37
C ILE A 7 -11.51 3.68 -21.09
N ASN A 8 -10.48 4.53 -21.05
CA ASN A 8 -10.56 5.89 -21.57
C ASN A 8 -9.65 6.00 -22.80
N ASP A 9 -10.16 5.53 -23.96
CA ASP A 9 -9.40 5.45 -25.21
C ASP A 9 -9.03 6.82 -25.81
N ASP A 10 -9.71 7.89 -25.41
CA ASP A 10 -9.60 9.24 -25.98
C ASP A 10 -8.77 10.21 -25.12
N VAL A 11 -8.05 9.72 -24.09
CA VAL A 11 -7.23 10.58 -23.22
C VAL A 11 -6.03 11.14 -24.00
N VAL A 12 -5.95 12.47 -24.05
CA VAL A 12 -4.80 13.18 -24.61
C VAL A 12 -3.83 13.52 -23.47
N TRP A 13 -2.61 13.02 -23.58
CA TRP A 13 -1.56 13.14 -22.58
C TRP A 13 -0.60 14.29 -22.85
N HIS A 14 -0.27 15.05 -21.80
CA HIS A 14 0.79 16.04 -21.78
C HIS A 14 2.00 15.46 -21.02
N ARG A 15 3.14 15.35 -21.70
CA ARG A 15 4.41 14.91 -21.09
C ARG A 15 5.35 16.08 -20.87
N ASP A 16 5.68 16.36 -19.62
CA ASP A 16 6.71 17.35 -19.29
C ASP A 16 8.07 16.67 -19.15
N GLU A 17 8.85 16.68 -20.24
CA GLU A 17 10.17 16.04 -20.30
C GLU A 17 11.18 16.63 -19.30
N LYS A 18 10.99 17.88 -18.81
CA LYS A 18 11.88 18.43 -17.78
C LYS A 18 11.60 17.77 -16.44
N LEU A 19 10.33 17.64 -16.07
CA LEU A 19 9.94 16.97 -14.82
C LEU A 19 10.35 15.49 -14.86
N LEU A 20 10.15 14.82 -16.00
CA LEU A 20 10.54 13.42 -16.17
C LEU A 20 12.05 13.20 -16.11
N THR A 21 12.85 14.15 -16.63
CA THR A 21 14.32 14.11 -16.48
C THR A 21 14.72 14.16 -15.00
N ILE A 22 14.11 15.05 -14.21
CA ILE A 22 14.38 15.14 -12.76
C ILE A 22 13.94 13.86 -12.04
N ALA A 23 12.81 13.27 -12.44
CA ALA A 23 12.39 11.98 -11.91
C ALA A 23 13.45 10.90 -12.16
N ASP A 24 14.02 10.84 -13.36
CA ASP A 24 15.04 9.85 -13.75
C ASP A 24 16.39 10.06 -13.05
N GLU A 25 16.78 11.31 -12.80
CA GLU A 25 17.97 11.62 -11.98
C GLU A 25 17.81 11.15 -10.52
N ALA A 26 16.57 11.04 -10.03
CA ALA A 26 16.24 10.58 -8.67
C ALA A 26 15.99 9.06 -8.57
N ILE A 27 16.33 8.25 -9.58
CA ILE A 27 16.25 6.78 -9.49
C ILE A 27 17.22 6.26 -8.41
N PRO A 28 16.74 5.55 -7.38
CA PRO A 28 17.63 4.97 -6.38
C PRO A 28 18.36 3.75 -6.93
N ASN A 29 19.56 3.49 -6.39
CA ASN A 29 20.21 2.19 -6.58
C ASN A 29 19.60 1.17 -5.63
N LEU A 30 19.15 0.03 -6.16
CA LEU A 30 18.66 -1.06 -5.32
C LEU A 30 19.82 -1.76 -4.61
N LYS A 31 19.74 -1.82 -3.28
CA LYS A 31 20.60 -2.63 -2.44
C LYS A 31 20.18 -4.09 -2.58
N LYS A 32 21.14 -5.01 -2.62
CA LYS A 32 20.88 -6.44 -2.81
C LYS A 32 21.53 -7.28 -1.72
N TYR A 33 20.79 -8.22 -1.14
CA TYR A 33 21.27 -9.07 -0.05
C TYR A 33 21.00 -10.55 -0.35
N PRO A 34 21.98 -11.45 -0.12
CA PRO A 34 21.76 -12.87 -0.28
C PRO A 34 20.99 -13.43 0.93
N ILE A 35 19.88 -14.08 0.64
CA ILE A 35 19.03 -14.81 1.59
C ILE A 35 19.07 -16.29 1.23
N VAL A 36 19.15 -17.14 2.26
CA VAL A 36 19.07 -18.59 2.13
C VAL A 36 17.86 -19.10 2.92
N PRO A 37 17.15 -20.13 2.44
CA PRO A 37 16.08 -20.76 3.20
C PRO A 37 16.55 -21.23 4.57
N THR A 38 15.71 -21.07 5.58
CA THR A 38 16.01 -21.42 6.98
C THR A 38 15.47 -22.79 7.35
N SER A 39 14.45 -23.29 6.63
CA SER A 39 13.87 -24.61 6.88
C SER A 39 13.14 -25.19 5.68
N ILE A 40 12.76 -26.45 5.80
CA ILE A 40 11.83 -27.14 4.89
C ILE A 40 10.50 -27.27 5.63
N VAL A 41 9.41 -26.93 4.96
CA VAL A 41 8.06 -26.98 5.52
C VAL A 41 7.15 -27.91 4.71
N GLU A 42 6.06 -28.31 5.33
CA GLU A 42 4.90 -28.89 4.66
C GLU A 42 3.70 -27.98 4.89
N ILE A 43 2.85 -27.83 3.88
CA ILE A 43 1.64 -27.02 3.96
C ILE A 43 0.48 -27.93 4.35
N ILE A 44 -0.17 -27.61 5.46
CA ILE A 44 -1.27 -28.44 6.02
C ILE A 44 -2.55 -27.62 6.18
N PRO A 45 -3.73 -28.22 5.95
CA PRO A 45 -5.00 -27.58 6.27
C PRO A 45 -5.08 -27.20 7.76
N ASP A 46 -5.57 -26.00 8.04
CA ASP A 46 -5.89 -25.49 9.38
C ASP A 46 -6.98 -24.41 9.25
N GLU A 47 -8.20 -24.72 9.71
CA GLU A 47 -9.36 -23.81 9.64
C GLU A 47 -9.16 -22.51 10.43
N ARG A 48 -8.20 -22.46 11.34
CA ARG A 48 -7.87 -21.26 12.13
C ARG A 48 -6.80 -20.39 11.47
N ALA A 49 -6.14 -20.91 10.44
CA ALA A 49 -5.11 -20.19 9.71
C ALA A 49 -5.71 -19.35 8.58
N LEU A 50 -4.98 -18.31 8.18
CA LEU A 50 -5.32 -17.48 7.04
C LEU A 50 -5.52 -18.32 5.77
N ALA A 51 -6.65 -18.15 5.10
CA ALA A 51 -7.04 -18.91 3.92
C ALA A 51 -7.03 -20.45 4.11
N GLY A 52 -7.15 -20.93 5.36
CA GLY A 52 -7.33 -22.35 5.67
C GLY A 52 -6.07 -23.21 5.66
N PHE A 53 -4.87 -22.61 5.56
CA PHE A 53 -3.61 -23.36 5.50
C PHE A 53 -2.52 -22.74 6.38
N ARG A 54 -1.68 -23.61 6.95
CA ARG A 54 -0.46 -23.20 7.66
C ARG A 54 0.76 -23.97 7.18
N ALA A 55 1.93 -23.36 7.32
CA ALA A 55 3.20 -24.06 7.16
C ALA A 55 3.59 -24.75 8.48
N ARG A 56 3.96 -26.03 8.40
CA ARG A 56 4.55 -26.79 9.51
C ARG A 56 5.99 -27.15 9.14
N LYS A 57 6.94 -26.78 10.01
CA LYS A 57 8.35 -27.17 9.85
C LYS A 57 8.49 -28.70 9.86
N LYS A 58 9.17 -29.24 8.86
CA LYS A 58 9.52 -30.67 8.79
C LYS A 58 10.77 -30.96 9.62
N GLU A 59 10.94 -32.23 10.02
CA GLU A 59 12.17 -32.69 10.67
C GLU A 59 13.39 -32.66 9.74
N GLN A 60 13.15 -32.68 8.42
CA GLN A 60 14.20 -32.56 7.41
C GLN A 60 14.95 -31.24 7.57
N SER A 61 16.27 -31.34 7.76
CA SER A 61 17.17 -30.19 7.84
C SER A 61 17.40 -29.60 6.45
N ILE A 62 17.36 -28.26 6.36
CA ILE A 62 17.69 -27.52 5.14
C ILE A 62 19.16 -27.72 4.73
N ASN A 63 20.05 -27.98 5.68
CA ASN A 63 21.47 -28.21 5.39
C ASN A 63 21.71 -29.53 4.64
N ASP A 64 20.78 -30.47 4.72
CA ASP A 64 20.83 -31.76 4.05
C ASP A 64 20.08 -31.75 2.71
N LEU A 65 19.68 -30.56 2.20
CA LEU A 65 18.96 -30.42 0.93
C LEU A 65 19.59 -31.20 -0.24
N PRO A 66 20.93 -31.22 -0.44
CA PRO A 66 21.56 -31.98 -1.53
C PRO A 66 21.38 -33.51 -1.42
N SER A 67 21.04 -34.02 -0.24
CA SER A 67 20.81 -35.45 -0.01
C SER A 67 19.38 -35.89 -0.34
N TYR A 68 18.43 -34.96 -0.44
CA TYR A 68 17.05 -35.27 -0.80
C TYR A 68 16.89 -35.35 -2.32
N THR A 69 16.11 -36.33 -2.77
CA THR A 69 15.86 -36.56 -4.19
C THR A 69 14.37 -36.57 -4.48
N LEU A 70 13.95 -35.85 -5.52
CA LEU A 70 12.57 -35.77 -5.99
C LEU A 70 12.44 -36.45 -7.37
N GLY A 71 11.51 -37.39 -7.47
CA GLY A 71 11.02 -37.95 -8.74
C GLY A 71 9.69 -37.32 -9.14
N ARG A 72 9.07 -37.86 -10.19
CA ARG A 72 7.74 -37.46 -10.66
C ARG A 72 6.73 -37.26 -9.52
N ASP A 73 6.01 -36.15 -9.59
CA ASP A 73 4.96 -35.69 -8.67
C ASP A 73 5.42 -35.42 -7.22
N GLU A 74 6.72 -35.53 -6.92
CA GLU A 74 7.28 -35.18 -5.61
C GLU A 74 7.62 -33.67 -5.54
N SER A 75 7.42 -33.05 -4.38
CA SER A 75 7.75 -31.65 -4.14
C SER A 75 8.43 -31.42 -2.78
N ILE A 76 9.10 -30.27 -2.67
CA ILE A 76 9.64 -29.75 -1.42
C ILE A 76 9.34 -28.25 -1.33
N VAL A 77 9.00 -27.77 -0.13
CA VAL A 77 8.72 -26.35 0.12
C VAL A 77 9.80 -25.78 1.03
N LEU A 78 10.47 -24.75 0.55
CA LEU A 78 11.51 -24.01 1.25
C LEU A 78 10.86 -22.81 1.96
N ASP A 79 11.19 -22.59 3.22
CA ASP A 79 10.79 -21.40 3.99
C ASP A 79 11.99 -20.47 4.15
N LEU A 80 11.89 -19.25 3.63
CA LEU A 80 12.90 -18.21 3.80
C LEU A 80 12.98 -17.70 5.25
N GLY A 81 11.97 -17.98 6.07
CA GLY A 81 11.85 -17.58 7.48
C GLY A 81 11.21 -16.21 7.69
N ASP A 82 11.13 -15.41 6.64
CA ASP A 82 10.55 -14.06 6.58
C ASP A 82 10.15 -13.76 5.12
N HIS A 83 9.47 -12.65 4.88
CA HIS A 83 9.07 -12.17 3.56
C HIS A 83 10.24 -11.47 2.85
N PHE A 84 10.42 -11.71 1.54
CA PHE A 84 11.45 -11.06 0.73
C PHE A 84 10.99 -10.79 -0.70
N VAL A 85 11.55 -9.73 -1.29
CA VAL A 85 11.34 -9.33 -2.68
C VAL A 85 12.65 -9.44 -3.43
N GLY A 86 12.71 -10.18 -4.55
CA GLY A 86 14.00 -10.45 -5.19
C GLY A 86 13.99 -11.50 -6.29
N THR A 87 15.17 -12.04 -6.59
CA THR A 87 15.36 -13.07 -7.63
C THR A 87 15.86 -14.38 -7.02
N PHE A 88 15.50 -15.51 -7.64
CA PHE A 88 15.81 -16.84 -7.11
C PHE A 88 16.72 -17.64 -8.05
N SER A 89 17.68 -18.36 -7.47
CA SER A 89 18.50 -19.34 -8.17
C SER A 89 18.75 -20.59 -7.31
N ILE A 90 18.98 -21.72 -7.97
CA ILE A 90 19.26 -23.01 -7.32
C ILE A 90 20.09 -23.91 -8.23
N ALA A 91 20.97 -24.71 -7.65
CA ALA A 91 21.69 -25.77 -8.36
C ALA A 91 20.88 -27.07 -8.36
N ILE A 92 20.89 -27.79 -9.48
CA ILE A 92 20.10 -28.99 -9.71
C ILE A 92 21.02 -30.08 -10.27
N ASP A 93 20.99 -31.25 -9.64
CA ASP A 93 21.76 -32.44 -10.00
C ASP A 93 20.81 -33.60 -10.34
N SER A 94 21.32 -34.57 -11.11
CA SER A 94 20.64 -35.85 -11.38
C SER A 94 21.23 -36.95 -10.50
N VAL A 95 20.37 -37.73 -9.84
CA VAL A 95 20.74 -38.83 -8.96
C VAL A 95 20.10 -40.14 -9.45
N GLY A 96 20.89 -41.20 -9.56
CA GLY A 96 20.44 -42.52 -10.04
C GLY A 96 21.11 -42.91 -11.35
N SER A 97 20.33 -43.47 -12.28
CA SER A 97 20.85 -43.77 -13.63
C SER A 97 21.16 -42.49 -14.40
N PRO A 98 21.92 -42.55 -15.51
CA PRO A 98 22.08 -41.42 -16.40
C PRO A 98 20.71 -40.86 -16.84
N MET A 99 20.57 -39.54 -16.75
CA MET A 99 19.40 -38.79 -17.19
C MET A 99 19.08 -39.09 -18.65
N ASP A 100 17.87 -39.60 -18.91
CA ASP A 100 17.40 -40.09 -20.21
C ASP A 100 16.13 -39.39 -20.72
N ALA A 101 15.65 -38.39 -19.99
CA ALA A 101 14.57 -37.49 -20.36
C ALA A 101 14.77 -36.13 -19.66
N PRO A 102 14.24 -35.02 -20.19
CA PRO A 102 14.29 -33.72 -19.53
C PRO A 102 13.66 -33.74 -18.13
N LEU A 103 14.13 -32.85 -17.24
CA LEU A 103 13.41 -32.51 -16.01
C LEU A 103 12.28 -31.54 -16.36
N TYR A 104 11.03 -31.86 -16.04
CA TYR A 104 9.95 -30.88 -16.05
C TYR A 104 9.67 -30.42 -14.61
N LEU A 105 10.04 -29.17 -14.31
CA LEU A 105 9.99 -28.57 -12.98
C LEU A 105 8.96 -27.44 -12.94
N ARG A 106 8.11 -27.43 -11.90
CA ARG A 106 7.37 -26.24 -11.49
C ARG A 106 8.05 -25.59 -10.28
N VAL A 107 8.25 -24.29 -10.35
CA VAL A 107 8.68 -23.47 -9.20
C VAL A 107 7.57 -22.49 -8.87
N LYS A 108 7.08 -22.48 -7.62
CA LYS A 108 5.98 -21.60 -7.19
C LYS A 108 6.40 -20.78 -5.99
N PHE A 109 6.09 -19.49 -6.01
CA PHE A 109 6.46 -18.51 -4.98
C PHE A 109 5.21 -18.00 -4.28
N ALA A 110 5.25 -17.91 -2.96
CA ALA A 110 4.10 -17.59 -2.14
C ALA A 110 4.47 -16.67 -0.95
N GLU A 111 3.62 -15.69 -0.67
CA GLU A 111 3.72 -14.87 0.54
C GLU A 111 3.10 -15.62 1.72
N ILE A 112 1.99 -16.33 1.49
CA ILE A 112 1.31 -17.14 2.52
C ILE A 112 1.22 -18.64 2.15
N PRO A 113 1.08 -19.55 3.13
CA PRO A 113 0.97 -20.99 2.89
C PRO A 113 -0.11 -21.39 1.88
N ALA A 114 -1.27 -20.72 1.91
CA ALA A 114 -2.41 -21.04 1.05
C ALA A 114 -2.10 -20.88 -0.45
N GLU A 115 -1.20 -19.95 -0.82
CA GLU A 115 -0.80 -19.76 -2.22
C GLU A 115 -0.03 -20.97 -2.76
N ILE A 116 0.64 -21.77 -1.91
CA ILE A 116 1.22 -23.05 -2.34
C ILE A 116 0.13 -24.13 -2.47
N ALA A 117 -0.77 -24.22 -1.49
CA ALA A 117 -1.76 -25.29 -1.41
C ALA A 117 -2.83 -25.25 -2.51
N VAL A 118 -3.20 -24.05 -2.98
CA VAL A 118 -4.25 -23.86 -4.00
C VAL A 118 -3.63 -23.85 -5.40
N GLU A 119 -4.11 -24.72 -6.28
CA GLU A 119 -3.68 -24.74 -7.68
C GLU A 119 -4.12 -23.45 -8.40
N SER A 120 -3.22 -22.85 -9.17
CA SER A 120 -3.46 -21.57 -9.86
C SER A 120 -4.65 -21.65 -10.83
N SER A 121 -4.88 -22.82 -11.41
CA SER A 121 -6.01 -23.09 -12.32
C SER A 121 -7.37 -23.00 -11.66
N ALA A 122 -7.45 -23.10 -10.33
CA ALA A 122 -8.68 -22.97 -9.55
C ALA A 122 -9.04 -21.51 -9.18
N TYR A 123 -8.18 -20.55 -9.54
CA TYR A 123 -8.45 -19.13 -9.31
C TYR A 123 -9.64 -18.65 -10.14
N GLU A 124 -10.65 -18.13 -9.47
CA GLU A 124 -11.76 -17.37 -10.05
C GLU A 124 -11.76 -15.96 -9.46
N GLY A 125 -11.55 -14.96 -10.31
CA GLY A 125 -11.49 -13.56 -9.93
C GLY A 125 -11.27 -12.67 -11.14
N TRP A 126 -11.42 -11.36 -10.96
CA TRP A 126 -11.39 -10.41 -12.08
C TRP A 126 -9.98 -9.93 -12.43
N LEU A 127 -9.04 -9.98 -11.49
CA LEU A 127 -7.63 -9.72 -11.76
C LEU A 127 -7.00 -10.85 -12.58
N SER A 128 -5.98 -10.54 -13.38
CA SER A 128 -5.29 -11.55 -14.19
C SER A 128 -4.59 -12.59 -13.33
N ARG A 129 -4.85 -13.88 -13.61
CA ARG A 129 -4.14 -15.03 -12.99
C ARG A 129 -2.62 -14.96 -13.16
N SER A 130 -2.11 -14.20 -14.14
CA SER A 130 -0.66 -14.05 -14.38
C SER A 130 0.12 -13.44 -13.21
N TRP A 131 -0.57 -12.85 -12.23
CA TRP A 131 0.04 -12.38 -10.99
C TRP A 131 0.42 -13.51 -10.03
N ILE A 132 -0.17 -14.70 -10.17
CA ILE A 132 0.27 -15.88 -9.42
C ILE A 132 1.67 -16.26 -9.90
N GLN A 133 2.61 -16.33 -8.96
CA GLN A 133 4.03 -16.44 -9.24
C GLN A 133 4.46 -17.89 -9.39
N GLU A 134 4.36 -18.42 -10.62
CA GLU A 134 4.81 -19.77 -10.95
C GLU A 134 5.56 -19.83 -12.28
N GLU A 135 6.52 -20.75 -12.35
CA GLU A 135 7.34 -21.04 -13.51
C GLU A 135 7.25 -22.51 -13.87
N PHE A 136 7.20 -22.81 -15.17
CA PHE A 136 7.18 -24.17 -15.73
C PHE A 136 8.38 -24.34 -16.66
N ILE A 137 9.35 -25.16 -16.25
CA ILE A 137 10.70 -25.17 -16.81
C ILE A 137 11.06 -26.58 -17.26
N HIS A 138 11.59 -26.70 -18.48
CA HIS A 138 12.22 -27.92 -18.97
C HIS A 138 13.73 -27.76 -18.95
N LEU A 139 14.45 -28.71 -18.34
CA LEU A 139 15.91 -28.77 -18.36
C LEU A 139 16.33 -30.05 -19.07
N ASP A 140 16.98 -29.91 -20.24
CA ASP A 140 17.43 -31.04 -21.04
C ASP A 140 18.72 -31.69 -20.52
N VAL A 141 19.50 -30.95 -19.72
CA VAL A 141 20.83 -31.37 -19.24
C VAL A 141 20.99 -31.00 -17.78
N LEU A 142 21.44 -31.97 -16.97
CA LEU A 142 21.90 -31.78 -15.59
C LEU A 142 23.34 -32.30 -15.46
N PRO A 143 24.18 -31.72 -14.58
CA PRO A 143 23.85 -30.67 -13.61
C PRO A 143 23.66 -29.29 -14.23
N ALA A 144 22.83 -28.45 -13.61
CA ALA A 144 22.56 -27.09 -14.05
C ALA A 144 22.36 -26.13 -12.87
N LYS A 145 22.70 -24.85 -13.05
CA LYS A 145 22.27 -23.76 -12.17
C LYS A 145 21.07 -23.06 -12.79
N LEU A 146 19.88 -23.27 -12.23
CA LEU A 146 18.69 -22.53 -12.61
C LEU A 146 18.74 -21.14 -11.98
N SER A 147 18.73 -20.08 -12.81
CA SER A 147 18.62 -18.69 -12.35
C SER A 147 17.43 -18.05 -13.03
N LEU A 148 16.41 -17.67 -12.24
CA LEU A 148 15.16 -17.15 -12.78
C LEU A 148 15.26 -15.66 -13.07
N PRO A 149 14.77 -15.18 -14.23
CA PRO A 149 14.95 -13.78 -14.63
C PRO A 149 13.93 -12.82 -14.01
N ARG A 150 12.78 -13.31 -13.53
CA ARG A 150 11.73 -12.48 -12.93
C ARG A 150 12.05 -12.16 -11.47
N ARG A 151 11.55 -11.01 -11.00
CA ARG A 151 11.46 -10.66 -9.57
C ARG A 151 10.22 -11.32 -8.95
N TYR A 152 10.36 -11.87 -7.77
CA TYR A 152 9.32 -12.51 -6.96
C TYR A 152 9.18 -11.83 -5.61
N SER A 153 7.99 -11.90 -5.01
CA SER A 153 7.69 -11.49 -3.64
C SER A 153 7.17 -12.71 -2.88
N CYS A 154 7.91 -13.19 -1.88
CA CYS A 154 7.58 -14.44 -1.21
C CYS A 154 8.28 -14.66 0.12
N ARG A 155 7.71 -15.56 0.92
CA ARG A 155 8.38 -16.28 2.00
C ARG A 155 8.61 -17.75 1.65
N TYR A 156 7.67 -18.38 0.94
CA TYR A 156 7.69 -19.80 0.62
C TYR A 156 8.00 -20.04 -0.86
N ILE A 157 8.82 -21.06 -1.13
CA ILE A 157 9.20 -21.49 -2.48
C ILE A 157 8.96 -22.99 -2.62
N GLU A 158 8.00 -23.41 -3.44
CA GLU A 158 7.79 -24.82 -3.81
C GLU A 158 8.65 -25.18 -5.02
N LEU A 159 9.40 -26.28 -4.90
CA LEU A 159 10.04 -26.98 -6.02
C LEU A 159 9.28 -28.28 -6.24
N LYS A 160 8.53 -28.37 -7.34
CA LYS A 160 7.73 -29.56 -7.69
C LYS A 160 8.23 -30.18 -8.98
N VAL A 161 8.70 -31.41 -8.90
CA VAL A 161 9.05 -32.20 -10.08
C VAL A 161 7.75 -32.68 -10.71
N ILE A 162 7.34 -32.03 -11.80
CA ILE A 162 6.16 -32.44 -12.56
C ILE A 162 6.44 -33.76 -13.26
N ASP A 163 7.61 -33.91 -13.89
CA ASP A 163 7.98 -35.17 -14.52
C ASP A 163 9.50 -35.41 -14.58
N THR A 164 9.86 -36.67 -14.41
CA THR A 164 11.14 -37.31 -14.74
C THR A 164 10.88 -38.75 -15.17
N SER A 165 11.86 -39.40 -15.81
CA SER A 165 11.76 -40.86 -16.00
C SER A 165 11.94 -41.59 -14.66
N PRO A 166 11.41 -42.82 -14.50
CA PRO A 166 11.60 -43.59 -13.27
C PRO A 166 13.06 -44.00 -12.96
N LYS A 167 14.00 -43.75 -13.88
CA LYS A 167 15.40 -44.24 -13.77
C LYS A 167 16.30 -43.32 -12.94
N TRP A 168 15.88 -42.08 -12.71
CA TRP A 168 16.66 -41.05 -12.02
C TRP A 168 15.72 -40.06 -11.30
N LYS A 169 16.27 -39.31 -10.35
CA LYS A 169 15.59 -38.27 -9.57
C LYS A 169 16.41 -36.98 -9.57
N ALA A 170 15.75 -35.83 -9.39
CA ALA A 170 16.42 -34.53 -9.21
C ALA A 170 16.86 -34.33 -7.75
N SER A 171 18.06 -33.81 -7.53
CA SER A 171 18.50 -33.26 -6.24
C SER A 171 18.76 -31.76 -6.40
N PHE A 172 18.55 -31.02 -5.31
CA PHE A 172 18.66 -29.56 -5.29
C PHE A 172 19.72 -29.13 -4.28
N SER A 173 20.48 -28.09 -4.59
CA SER A 173 21.49 -27.56 -3.68
C SER A 173 21.68 -26.06 -3.88
N GLN A 174 22.29 -25.42 -2.87
CA GLN A 174 22.65 -24.00 -2.92
C GLN A 174 21.49 -23.06 -3.32
N PRO A 175 20.29 -23.18 -2.73
CA PRO A 175 19.21 -22.22 -2.98
C PRO A 175 19.66 -20.83 -2.53
N GLN A 176 19.47 -19.85 -3.40
CA GLN A 176 19.81 -18.47 -3.14
C GLN A 176 18.70 -17.56 -3.62
N PHE A 177 18.21 -16.73 -2.70
CA PHE A 177 17.28 -15.64 -3.00
C PHE A 177 18.04 -14.33 -2.83
N ILE A 178 18.19 -13.54 -3.88
CA ILE A 178 18.81 -12.21 -3.81
C ILE A 178 17.69 -11.21 -3.60
N SER A 179 17.49 -10.76 -2.36
CA SER A 179 16.52 -9.73 -2.04
C SER A 179 16.97 -8.36 -2.53
N GLU A 180 16.04 -7.46 -2.83
CA GLU A 180 16.32 -6.09 -3.27
C GLU A 180 15.33 -5.05 -2.73
N SER A 181 15.85 -3.87 -2.40
CA SER A 181 15.11 -2.69 -1.93
C SER A 181 15.97 -1.43 -2.15
N SER A 182 15.36 -0.25 -2.27
CA SER A 182 16.11 1.02 -2.28
C SER A 182 16.65 1.40 -0.89
N VAL A 183 16.11 0.80 0.18
CA VAL A 183 16.50 1.06 1.57
C VAL A 183 17.15 -0.16 2.24
N ASP A 184 17.76 0.07 3.40
CA ASP A 184 18.26 -1.02 4.26
C ASP A 184 17.41 -1.07 5.51
N LEU A 185 16.75 -2.20 5.77
CA LEU A 185 15.90 -2.37 6.95
C LEU A 185 16.68 -2.15 8.25
N ASN A 186 17.97 -2.49 8.28
CA ASN A 186 18.82 -2.31 9.46
C ASN A 186 19.14 -0.84 9.75
N ALA A 187 18.83 0.08 8.83
CA ALA A 187 18.96 1.51 9.08
C ALA A 187 17.85 2.07 9.97
N VAL A 188 16.74 1.34 10.14
CA VAL A 188 15.62 1.77 10.99
C VAL A 188 15.96 1.48 12.44
N SER A 189 15.93 2.53 13.27
CA SER A 189 16.06 2.36 14.71
C SER A 189 14.77 1.77 15.29
N PRO A 190 14.87 0.78 16.21
CA PRO A 190 13.74 0.34 17.01
C PRO A 190 13.13 1.51 17.78
N ILE A 191 11.83 1.42 18.06
CA ILE A 191 11.16 2.36 18.97
C ILE A 191 11.30 1.92 20.42
N VAL A 192 11.30 2.87 21.34
CA VAL A 192 11.30 2.60 22.78
C VAL A 192 9.88 2.75 23.31
N VAL A 193 9.16 1.63 23.43
CA VAL A 193 7.82 1.54 24.03
C VAL A 193 7.78 0.39 25.03
N GLU A 194 7.03 0.54 26.12
CA GLU A 194 6.85 -0.57 27.09
C GLU A 194 6.02 -1.72 26.52
N ASP A 195 5.20 -1.41 25.52
CA ASP A 195 4.26 -2.33 24.91
C ASP A 195 4.88 -3.10 23.75
N GLN A 196 5.21 -4.37 23.99
CA GLN A 196 5.84 -5.25 23.00
C GLN A 196 4.98 -5.50 21.76
N GLU A 197 3.66 -5.38 21.86
CA GLU A 197 2.78 -5.53 20.70
C GLU A 197 2.89 -4.31 19.78
N LEU A 198 2.98 -3.11 20.34
CA LEU A 198 3.24 -1.89 19.56
C LEU A 198 4.63 -1.88 18.94
N GLU A 199 5.64 -2.39 19.63
CA GLU A 199 6.99 -2.59 19.08
C GLU A 199 6.97 -3.55 17.88
N ALA A 200 6.24 -4.66 17.97
CA ALA A 200 6.07 -5.62 16.88
C ALA A 200 5.33 -4.98 15.68
N ILE A 201 4.26 -4.23 15.94
CA ILE A 201 3.51 -3.49 14.92
C ILE A 201 4.41 -2.48 14.18
N TYR A 202 5.25 -1.74 14.91
CA TYR A 202 6.22 -0.82 14.30
C TYR A 202 7.24 -1.57 13.43
N THR A 203 7.78 -2.68 13.93
CA THR A 203 8.81 -3.47 13.23
C THR A 203 8.28 -4.04 11.91
N ILE A 204 7.09 -4.63 11.92
CA ILE A 204 6.44 -5.18 10.72
C ILE A 204 6.03 -4.06 9.76
N SER A 205 5.65 -2.90 10.27
CA SER A 205 5.42 -1.70 9.44
C SER A 205 6.68 -1.31 8.66
N ALA A 206 7.82 -1.15 9.34
CA ALA A 206 9.07 -0.80 8.69
C ALA A 206 9.51 -1.86 7.66
N LYS A 207 9.31 -3.14 7.96
CA LYS A 207 9.56 -4.26 7.05
C LYS A 207 8.68 -4.20 5.80
N THR A 208 7.38 -3.97 5.97
CA THR A 208 6.42 -3.84 4.87
C THR A 208 6.81 -2.70 3.93
N LEU A 209 7.17 -1.54 4.50
CA LEU A 209 7.62 -0.40 3.71
C LEU A 209 8.92 -0.69 2.95
N ALA A 210 9.91 -1.30 3.60
CA ALA A 210 11.19 -1.62 2.96
C ALA A 210 11.03 -2.48 1.71
N ASP A 211 10.16 -3.50 1.80
CA ASP A 211 9.93 -4.43 0.69
C ASP A 211 9.19 -3.78 -0.49
N CYS A 212 8.36 -2.77 -0.22
CA CYS A 212 7.67 -1.96 -1.24
C CYS A 212 8.50 -0.79 -1.80
N MET A 213 9.55 -0.36 -1.09
CA MET A 213 10.48 0.67 -1.56
C MET A 213 11.46 0.11 -2.58
N GLN A 214 11.17 0.34 -3.86
CA GLN A 214 11.95 -0.14 -5.01
C GLN A 214 12.47 1.08 -5.81
N THR A 215 12.43 1.04 -7.13
CA THR A 215 12.74 2.22 -7.97
C THR A 215 11.64 3.28 -7.94
N VAL A 216 10.49 2.93 -7.38
CA VAL A 216 9.38 3.78 -6.95
C VAL A 216 8.85 3.22 -5.61
N PHE A 217 7.93 3.95 -4.97
CA PHE A 217 7.08 3.38 -3.94
C PHE A 217 6.04 2.48 -4.60
N GLU A 218 6.28 1.17 -4.63
CA GLU A 218 5.29 0.21 -5.12
C GLU A 218 4.17 0.06 -4.09
N ASP A 219 2.94 -0.16 -4.53
CA ASP A 219 1.80 -0.51 -3.68
C ASP A 219 2.05 -1.86 -2.96
N GLY A 220 2.34 -2.90 -3.74
CA GLY A 220 2.71 -4.22 -3.29
C GLY A 220 3.69 -4.92 -4.25
N PRO A 221 4.72 -5.64 -3.74
CA PRO A 221 5.83 -6.12 -4.57
C PRO A 221 5.53 -7.43 -5.29
N LYS A 222 4.52 -8.19 -4.85
CA LYS A 222 3.91 -9.26 -5.66
C LYS A 222 3.08 -8.65 -6.78
N ARG A 223 2.17 -7.77 -6.37
CA ARG A 223 1.14 -7.11 -7.16
C ARG A 223 0.71 -5.82 -6.41
N ASP A 224 0.49 -4.71 -7.09
CA ASP A 224 0.58 -4.50 -8.55
C ASP A 224 1.99 -4.17 -9.05
N ARG A 225 2.97 -4.01 -8.15
CA ARG A 225 4.32 -3.54 -8.43
C ARG A 225 4.33 -2.14 -9.04
N ARG A 226 3.38 -1.29 -8.63
CA ARG A 226 3.08 -0.04 -9.33
C ARG A 226 2.98 1.13 -8.38
N LEU A 227 3.28 2.31 -8.90
CA LEU A 227 3.16 3.56 -8.15
C LEU A 227 1.72 4.07 -8.24
N TRP A 228 0.97 3.92 -7.14
CA TRP A 228 -0.36 4.50 -6.94
C TRP A 228 -0.26 5.72 -6.01
N ILE A 229 -0.98 6.80 -6.32
CA ILE A 229 -0.79 8.07 -5.58
C ILE A 229 -1.42 8.06 -4.18
N GLY A 230 -2.53 7.33 -3.97
CA GLY A 230 -3.10 7.11 -2.64
C GLY A 230 -2.11 6.39 -1.71
N ASP A 231 -1.49 5.33 -2.20
CA ASP A 231 -0.43 4.60 -1.52
C ASP A 231 0.80 5.47 -1.28
N LEU A 232 1.25 6.22 -2.29
CA LEU A 232 2.40 7.13 -2.19
C LEU A 232 2.27 8.08 -1.00
N ARG A 233 1.07 8.65 -0.75
CA ARG A 233 0.83 9.52 0.39
C ARG A 233 1.16 8.83 1.71
N LEU A 234 0.61 7.64 1.92
CA LEU A 234 0.80 6.92 3.19
C LEU A 234 2.24 6.39 3.33
N GLN A 235 2.83 5.94 2.23
CA GLN A 235 4.22 5.50 2.17
C GLN A 235 5.20 6.63 2.48
N ALA A 236 4.97 7.84 1.96
CA ALA A 236 5.81 9.00 2.24
C ALA A 236 5.79 9.36 3.73
N LEU A 237 4.61 9.39 4.36
CA LEU A 237 4.48 9.64 5.80
C LEU A 237 5.24 8.60 6.66
N ALA A 238 5.08 7.32 6.33
CA ALA A 238 5.79 6.23 7.00
C ALA A 238 7.31 6.31 6.77
N ASN A 239 7.74 6.64 5.55
CA ASN A 239 9.14 6.84 5.18
C ASN A 239 9.80 7.96 6.00
N TYR A 240 9.15 9.11 6.16
CA TYR A 240 9.69 10.23 6.95
C TYR A 240 9.97 9.87 8.41
N HIS A 241 9.25 8.89 8.94
CA HIS A 241 9.40 8.40 10.32
C HIS A 241 10.22 7.10 10.42
N THR A 242 10.70 6.56 9.30
CA THR A 242 11.53 5.35 9.27
C THR A 242 12.86 5.59 8.55
N PHE A 243 12.88 5.48 7.22
CA PHE A 243 14.10 5.54 6.41
C PHE A 243 14.55 6.95 6.05
N GLY A 244 13.62 7.91 6.00
CA GLY A 244 13.90 9.30 5.65
C GLY A 244 14.41 9.49 4.22
N ASP A 245 14.08 8.60 3.29
CA ASP A 245 14.51 8.72 1.89
C ASP A 245 13.74 9.83 1.18
N LYS A 246 14.39 10.97 0.95
CA LYS A 246 13.81 12.13 0.27
C LYS A 246 13.77 11.96 -1.25
N GLN A 247 14.72 11.22 -1.81
CA GLN A 247 14.90 11.11 -3.27
C GLN A 247 13.80 10.26 -3.89
N LEU A 248 13.39 9.18 -3.23
CA LEU A 248 12.32 8.34 -3.75
C LEU A 248 10.98 9.07 -3.77
N THR A 249 10.67 9.86 -2.73
CA THR A 249 9.43 10.67 -2.73
C THR A 249 9.48 11.75 -3.81
N LYS A 250 10.63 12.43 -3.96
CA LYS A 250 10.86 13.38 -5.05
C LYS A 250 10.60 12.74 -6.40
N ARG A 251 11.23 11.60 -6.70
CA ARG A 251 11.03 10.86 -7.95
C ARG A 251 9.54 10.60 -8.23
N CYS A 252 8.81 10.08 -7.24
CA CYS A 252 7.41 9.72 -7.42
C CYS A 252 6.51 10.95 -7.67
N LEU A 253 6.75 12.06 -6.96
CA LEU A 253 6.08 13.33 -7.23
C LEU A 253 6.33 13.83 -8.66
N TYR A 254 7.58 13.82 -9.12
CA TYR A 254 7.92 14.26 -10.48
C TYR A 254 7.39 13.32 -11.57
N LEU A 255 7.26 12.01 -11.30
CA LEU A 255 6.61 11.07 -12.23
C LEU A 255 5.14 11.44 -12.47
N PHE A 256 4.37 11.67 -11.41
CA PHE A 256 2.97 12.11 -11.56
C PHE A 256 2.88 13.50 -12.18
N GLY A 257 3.75 14.44 -11.79
CA GLY A 257 3.75 15.79 -12.34
C GLY A 257 4.12 15.86 -13.82
N GLY A 258 4.98 14.94 -14.29
CA GLY A 258 5.41 14.88 -15.68
C GLY A 258 4.49 14.09 -16.62
N MET A 259 3.45 13.42 -16.10
CA MET A 259 2.54 12.55 -16.89
C MET A 259 1.06 12.88 -16.65
N THR A 260 0.67 14.14 -16.86
CA THR A 260 -0.71 14.59 -16.74
C THR A 260 -1.47 14.49 -18.06
N THR A 261 -2.79 14.61 -18.04
CA THR A 261 -3.55 14.87 -19.27
C THR A 261 -3.28 16.31 -19.78
N GLU A 262 -3.68 16.62 -21.02
CA GLU A 262 -3.69 18.00 -21.55
C GLU A 262 -4.62 18.93 -20.75
N GLU A 263 -5.72 18.38 -20.20
CA GLU A 263 -6.58 19.09 -19.26
C GLU A 263 -5.86 19.32 -17.91
N GLY A 264 -4.79 18.58 -17.64
CA GLY A 264 -3.98 18.66 -16.42
C GLY A 264 -4.36 17.66 -15.35
N LYS A 265 -5.26 16.69 -15.59
CA LYS A 265 -5.61 15.65 -14.60
C LYS A 265 -4.42 14.73 -14.35
N ILE A 266 -4.23 14.38 -13.08
CA ILE A 266 -3.24 13.38 -12.66
C ILE A 266 -3.89 11.99 -12.65
N PRO A 267 -3.26 10.98 -13.28
CA PRO A 267 -3.75 9.60 -13.24
C PRO A 267 -3.63 9.00 -11.84
N ALA A 268 -4.45 8.02 -11.52
CA ALA A 268 -4.41 7.34 -10.23
C ALA A 268 -3.11 6.55 -10.00
N ASN A 269 -2.48 6.10 -11.08
CA ASN A 269 -1.22 5.36 -11.04
C ASN A 269 -0.39 5.53 -12.33
N VAL A 270 0.89 5.16 -12.26
CA VAL A 270 1.82 5.26 -13.38
C VAL A 270 2.72 4.02 -13.48
N PHE A 271 3.07 3.66 -14.70
CA PHE A 271 4.01 2.60 -15.05
C PHE A 271 5.38 3.19 -15.35
N THR A 272 6.45 2.47 -14.97
CA THR A 272 7.84 2.91 -15.22
C THR A 272 8.61 1.99 -16.18
N SER A 273 7.97 0.99 -16.77
CA SER A 273 8.59 0.00 -17.64
C SER A 273 7.62 -0.53 -18.69
N PRO A 274 8.09 -0.83 -19.93
CA PRO A 274 9.43 -0.56 -20.44
C PRO A 274 9.68 0.93 -20.73
N VAL A 275 8.63 1.74 -20.72
CA VAL A 275 8.65 3.18 -20.89
C VAL A 275 7.75 3.79 -19.80
N LEU A 276 8.05 5.02 -19.37
CA LEU A 276 7.16 5.73 -18.46
C LEU A 276 5.79 5.92 -19.14
N THR A 277 4.72 5.42 -18.53
CA THR A 277 3.37 5.46 -19.11
C THR A 277 2.36 5.75 -17.99
N PRO A 278 1.56 6.81 -18.07
CA PRO A 278 0.45 7.00 -17.16
C PRO A 278 -0.67 6.01 -17.45
N ASP A 279 -1.40 5.63 -16.40
CA ASP A 279 -2.62 4.85 -16.56
C ASP A 279 -3.80 5.76 -16.94
N ASP A 280 -4.82 5.21 -17.58
CA ASP A 280 -6.01 5.96 -17.99
C ASP A 280 -7.10 5.99 -16.90
N THR A 281 -6.79 5.52 -15.68
CA THR A 281 -7.66 5.57 -14.51
C THR A 281 -7.54 6.90 -13.77
N PHE A 282 -8.67 7.56 -13.49
CA PHE A 282 -8.73 8.78 -12.69
C PHE A 282 -9.60 8.60 -11.45
N LEU A 283 -9.09 9.06 -10.31
CA LEU A 283 -9.78 9.03 -9.02
C LEU A 283 -9.65 10.41 -8.37
N PHE A 284 -10.76 11.00 -7.96
CA PHE A 284 -10.84 12.39 -7.51
C PHE A 284 -9.96 12.67 -6.29
N ASP A 285 -10.08 11.84 -5.26
CA ASP A 285 -9.27 11.91 -4.05
C ASP A 285 -7.78 11.67 -4.34
N TYR A 286 -7.47 10.73 -5.23
CA TYR A 286 -6.09 10.39 -5.60
C TYR A 286 -5.40 11.55 -6.32
N SER A 287 -6.05 12.15 -7.32
CA SER A 287 -5.51 13.32 -8.01
C SER A 287 -5.26 14.47 -7.02
N LEU A 288 -6.18 14.69 -6.08
CA LEU A 288 -6.05 15.72 -5.04
C LEU A 288 -4.89 15.45 -4.05
N PHE A 289 -4.61 14.18 -3.73
CA PHE A 289 -3.50 13.85 -2.85
C PHE A 289 -2.13 14.28 -3.38
N PHE A 290 -1.98 14.58 -4.67
CA PHE A 290 -0.77 15.21 -5.18
C PHE A 290 -0.40 16.50 -4.43
N ALA A 291 -1.39 17.38 -4.17
CA ALA A 291 -1.16 18.62 -3.43
C ALA A 291 -0.82 18.35 -1.95
N VAL A 292 -1.40 17.31 -1.36
CA VAL A 292 -1.10 16.87 0.02
C VAL A 292 0.32 16.33 0.12
N ILE A 293 0.72 15.45 -0.79
CA ILE A 293 2.06 14.85 -0.81
C ILE A 293 3.11 15.92 -1.06
N LEU A 294 2.84 16.86 -1.98
CA LEU A 294 3.73 18.00 -2.20
C LEU A 294 3.86 18.84 -0.93
N TYR A 295 2.75 19.15 -0.25
CA TYR A 295 2.78 19.87 1.01
C TYR A 295 3.65 19.16 2.05
N ASP A 296 3.39 17.88 2.33
CA ASP A 296 4.13 17.09 3.32
C ASP A 296 5.62 16.97 2.95
N TYR A 297 5.94 16.80 1.66
CA TYR A 297 7.31 16.75 1.16
C TYR A 297 8.05 18.07 1.39
N ILE A 298 7.41 19.21 1.11
CA ILE A 298 8.01 20.53 1.36
C ILE A 298 8.20 20.76 2.85
N GLN A 299 7.21 20.41 3.69
CA GLN A 299 7.38 20.50 5.15
C GLN A 299 8.52 19.61 5.65
N TYR A 300 8.77 18.46 5.02
CA TYR A 300 9.84 17.56 5.46
C TYR A 300 11.23 17.96 4.95
N THR A 301 11.33 18.69 3.83
CA THR A 301 12.59 18.84 3.09
C THR A 301 13.05 20.28 2.85
N ASP A 302 12.15 21.26 2.89
CA ASP A 302 12.38 22.63 2.43
C ASP A 302 12.88 22.73 0.97
N ASP A 303 12.57 21.75 0.12
CA ASP A 303 13.00 21.71 -1.29
C ASP A 303 12.20 22.70 -2.16
N LEU A 304 12.59 23.98 -2.11
CA LEU A 304 11.91 25.06 -2.83
C LEU A 304 11.92 24.88 -4.36
N GLN A 305 12.90 24.18 -4.92
CA GLN A 305 12.92 23.87 -6.35
C GLN A 305 11.78 22.90 -6.71
N ALA A 306 11.58 21.86 -5.89
CA ALA A 306 10.45 20.96 -6.08
C ALA A 306 9.10 21.68 -5.91
N LEU A 307 9.01 22.63 -4.99
CA LEU A 307 7.82 23.49 -4.87
C LEU A 307 7.60 24.30 -6.15
N ASP A 308 8.63 24.96 -6.67
CA ASP A 308 8.53 25.76 -7.90
C ASP A 308 8.12 24.93 -9.12
N ASP A 309 8.70 23.73 -9.26
CA ASP A 309 8.45 22.83 -10.38
C ASP A 309 7.04 22.24 -10.35
N LEU A 310 6.56 21.85 -9.16
CA LEU A 310 5.35 21.02 -9.02
C LEU A 310 4.11 21.80 -8.53
N TYR A 311 4.28 23.03 -8.02
CA TYR A 311 3.15 23.86 -7.61
C TYR A 311 2.12 24.10 -8.73
N PRO A 312 2.52 24.39 -9.99
CA PRO A 312 1.55 24.55 -11.08
C PRO A 312 0.69 23.31 -11.31
N VAL A 313 1.26 22.12 -11.15
CA VAL A 313 0.56 20.84 -11.27
C VAL A 313 -0.45 20.67 -10.13
N ALA A 314 -0.03 20.95 -8.89
CA ALA A 314 -0.90 20.90 -7.72
C ALA A 314 -2.06 21.90 -7.84
N LYS A 315 -1.77 23.16 -8.21
CA LYS A 315 -2.78 24.20 -8.46
C LYS A 315 -3.79 23.74 -9.49
N LYS A 316 -3.33 23.10 -10.56
CA LYS A 316 -4.23 22.61 -11.62
C LYS A 316 -5.23 21.56 -11.11
N GLN A 317 -4.84 20.67 -10.20
CA GLN A 317 -5.79 19.71 -9.59
C GLN A 317 -6.87 20.42 -8.79
N ILE A 318 -6.47 21.44 -8.01
CA ILE A 318 -7.39 22.24 -7.20
C ILE A 318 -8.36 23.01 -8.08
N ASP A 319 -7.87 23.67 -9.13
CA ASP A 319 -8.69 24.44 -10.06
C ASP A 319 -9.73 23.56 -10.77
N LEU A 320 -9.35 22.35 -11.20
CA LEU A 320 -10.26 21.37 -11.79
C LEU A 320 -11.33 20.90 -10.78
N ALA A 321 -10.91 20.57 -9.56
CA ALA A 321 -11.81 20.12 -8.51
C ALA A 321 -12.78 21.23 -8.05
N LEU A 322 -12.35 22.49 -8.01
CA LEU A 322 -13.22 23.63 -7.71
C LEU A 322 -14.33 23.81 -8.76
N GLY A 323 -14.10 23.39 -10.01
CA GLY A 323 -15.12 23.35 -11.05
C GLY A 323 -16.31 22.44 -10.72
N LEU A 324 -16.16 21.50 -9.77
CA LEU A 324 -17.21 20.61 -9.29
C LEU A 324 -17.94 21.14 -8.04
N VAL A 325 -17.51 22.28 -7.49
CA VAL A 325 -18.11 22.88 -6.29
C VAL A 325 -19.14 23.92 -6.68
N ASP A 326 -20.38 23.75 -6.21
CA ASP A 326 -21.45 24.70 -6.51
C ASP A 326 -21.38 25.99 -5.66
N ALA A 327 -22.34 26.87 -5.91
CA ALA A 327 -22.48 28.15 -5.21
C ALA A 327 -22.80 28.01 -3.71
N GLN A 328 -23.26 26.83 -3.26
CA GLN A 328 -23.53 26.54 -1.85
C GLN A 328 -22.29 25.97 -1.15
N GLY A 329 -21.28 25.49 -1.90
CA GLY A 329 -20.09 24.82 -1.37
C GLY A 329 -20.19 23.31 -1.39
N ARG A 330 -21.16 22.74 -2.10
CA ARG A 330 -21.32 21.29 -2.27
C ARG A 330 -20.45 20.80 -3.40
N LEU A 331 -19.70 19.73 -3.15
CA LEU A 331 -19.01 18.96 -4.17
C LEU A 331 -20.02 18.09 -4.93
N ASN A 332 -20.06 18.25 -6.25
CA ASN A 332 -20.87 17.44 -7.16
C ASN A 332 -19.94 16.48 -7.91
N LEU A 333 -19.75 15.29 -7.35
CA LEU A 333 -18.94 14.24 -7.96
C LEU A 333 -19.55 13.78 -9.29
N GLN A 334 -18.68 13.49 -10.25
CA GLN A 334 -19.04 12.95 -11.56
C GLN A 334 -18.71 11.46 -11.62
N GLU A 335 -19.42 10.70 -12.45
CA GLU A 335 -19.17 9.25 -12.59
C GLU A 335 -17.79 8.96 -13.19
N GLU A 336 -17.30 9.86 -14.05
CA GLU A 336 -16.02 9.77 -14.75
C GLU A 336 -14.81 10.15 -13.88
N TRP A 337 -15.05 10.76 -12.71
CA TRP A 337 -14.00 11.10 -11.75
C TRP A 337 -14.48 10.80 -10.32
N PRO A 338 -14.64 9.51 -9.98
CA PRO A 338 -15.20 9.10 -8.71
C PRO A 338 -14.16 9.18 -7.58
N VAL A 339 -14.62 9.09 -6.33
CA VAL A 339 -13.75 8.95 -5.15
C VAL A 339 -13.50 7.49 -4.81
N PHE A 340 -12.28 7.15 -4.40
CA PHE A 340 -11.94 5.81 -3.93
C PHE A 340 -12.33 5.58 -2.47
N ILE A 341 -11.73 6.33 -1.52
CA ILE A 341 -11.89 6.21 -0.05
C ILE A 341 -11.49 4.85 0.56
N ASP A 342 -12.06 3.74 0.09
CA ASP A 342 -11.82 2.37 0.57
C ASP A 342 -12.28 1.35 -0.49
N TRP A 343 -11.79 0.12 -0.44
CA TRP A 343 -12.28 -0.97 -1.30
C TRP A 343 -13.72 -1.41 -0.99
N SER A 344 -14.29 -1.02 0.15
CA SER A 344 -15.68 -1.29 0.46
C SER A 344 -16.63 -0.45 -0.40
N ASN A 345 -17.72 -1.10 -0.79
CA ASN A 345 -18.85 -0.49 -1.49
C ASN A 345 -20.13 -0.54 -0.65
N GLU A 346 -19.99 -0.79 0.67
CA GLU A 346 -21.09 -0.96 1.62
C GLU A 346 -21.59 0.37 2.21
N PHE A 347 -20.90 1.48 1.95
CA PHE A 347 -21.23 2.80 2.47
C PHE A 347 -21.09 3.89 1.40
N GLU A 348 -21.84 4.99 1.56
CA GLU A 348 -21.75 6.12 0.64
C GLU A 348 -20.56 7.05 0.88
N LYS A 349 -19.88 7.42 -0.21
CA LYS A 349 -18.58 8.10 -0.17
C LYS A 349 -18.64 9.60 -0.40
N ALA A 350 -19.81 10.16 -0.72
CA ALA A 350 -19.96 11.57 -1.09
C ALA A 350 -19.52 12.55 0.03
N THR A 351 -19.95 12.32 1.27
CA THR A 351 -19.58 13.17 2.42
C THR A 351 -18.09 13.05 2.74
N ALA A 352 -17.50 11.86 2.63
CA ALA A 352 -16.05 11.69 2.73
C ALA A 352 -15.30 12.44 1.61
N GLY A 353 -15.79 12.39 0.37
CA GLY A 353 -15.24 13.15 -0.76
C GLY A 353 -15.25 14.67 -0.55
N GLN A 354 -16.36 15.22 -0.05
CA GLN A 354 -16.45 16.63 0.37
C GLN A 354 -15.33 16.98 1.36
N ALA A 355 -15.16 16.14 2.38
CA ALA A 355 -14.18 16.35 3.44
C ALA A 355 -12.73 16.19 2.95
N VAL A 356 -12.44 15.22 2.08
CA VAL A 356 -11.12 15.06 1.43
C VAL A 356 -10.73 16.31 0.64
N PHE A 357 -11.69 16.94 -0.05
CA PHE A 357 -11.37 18.15 -0.78
C PHE A 357 -11.13 19.35 0.15
N ILE A 358 -11.91 19.52 1.22
CA ILE A 358 -11.64 20.52 2.27
C ILE A 358 -10.25 20.29 2.88
N TYR A 359 -9.95 19.04 3.26
CA TYR A 359 -8.65 18.62 3.80
C TYR A 359 -7.51 19.06 2.87
N THR A 360 -7.63 18.73 1.58
CA THR A 360 -6.61 19.02 0.57
C THR A 360 -6.46 20.52 0.34
N LEU A 361 -7.58 21.24 0.23
CA LEU A 361 -7.57 22.67 -0.05
C LEU A 361 -6.89 23.46 1.07
N LYS A 362 -7.07 23.08 2.34
CA LYS A 362 -6.35 23.68 3.47
C LYS A 362 -4.82 23.52 3.36
N ARG A 363 -4.34 22.34 2.96
CA ARG A 363 -2.89 22.12 2.75
C ARG A 363 -2.38 22.89 1.53
N PHE A 364 -3.15 22.89 0.45
CA PHE A 364 -2.80 23.64 -0.75
C PHE A 364 -2.71 25.16 -0.50
N ILE A 365 -3.62 25.72 0.31
CA ILE A 365 -3.57 27.14 0.71
C ILE A 365 -2.23 27.50 1.36
N GLN A 366 -1.62 26.60 2.15
CA GLN A 366 -0.29 26.84 2.73
C GLN A 366 0.79 26.94 1.64
N LEU A 367 0.74 26.07 0.63
CA LEU A 367 1.64 26.16 -0.53
C LEU A 367 1.39 27.45 -1.33
N ALA A 368 0.12 27.82 -1.53
CA ALA A 368 -0.27 29.03 -2.24
C ALA A 368 0.19 30.30 -1.52
N GLN A 369 0.15 30.31 -0.20
CA GLN A 369 0.72 31.39 0.63
C GLN A 369 2.24 31.50 0.44
N GLN A 370 2.96 30.37 0.50
CA GLN A 370 4.40 30.35 0.27
C GLN A 370 4.78 30.79 -1.15
N LYS A 371 3.91 30.54 -2.12
CA LYS A 371 4.06 30.95 -3.53
C LYS A 371 3.55 32.35 -3.85
N GLU A 372 2.98 33.05 -2.86
CA GLU A 372 2.33 34.36 -3.05
C GLU A 372 1.32 34.35 -4.21
N ASP A 373 0.52 33.28 -4.32
CA ASP A 373 -0.40 33.09 -5.43
C ASP A 373 -1.48 34.18 -5.45
N ALA A 374 -1.71 34.77 -6.63
CA ALA A 374 -2.72 35.81 -6.84
C ALA A 374 -4.16 35.33 -6.57
N ASP A 375 -4.41 34.02 -6.74
CA ASP A 375 -5.71 33.39 -6.52
C ASP A 375 -5.92 32.95 -5.05
N LEU A 376 -4.97 33.23 -4.14
CA LEU A 376 -5.05 32.81 -2.73
C LEU A 376 -6.41 33.12 -2.07
N SER A 377 -6.95 34.32 -2.30
CA SER A 377 -8.24 34.73 -1.74
C SER A 377 -9.43 33.90 -2.26
N LEU A 378 -9.35 33.40 -3.50
CA LEU A 378 -10.35 32.52 -4.09
C LEU A 378 -10.34 31.14 -3.41
N TYR A 379 -9.14 30.60 -3.15
CA TYR A 379 -8.99 29.33 -2.44
C TYR A 379 -9.50 29.42 -0.99
N GLN A 380 -9.17 30.51 -0.29
CA GLN A 380 -9.65 30.78 1.07
C GLN A 380 -11.19 30.86 1.09
N ALA A 381 -11.79 31.62 0.17
CA ALA A 381 -13.25 31.73 0.08
C ALA A 381 -13.94 30.41 -0.30
N ALA A 382 -13.27 29.55 -1.08
CA ALA A 382 -13.79 28.23 -1.43
C ALA A 382 -13.78 27.28 -0.23
N VAL A 383 -12.68 27.20 0.53
CA VAL A 383 -12.61 26.33 1.71
C VAL A 383 -13.61 26.76 2.79
N ASP A 384 -13.79 28.07 2.99
CA ASP A 384 -14.79 28.62 3.91
C ASP A 384 -16.21 28.22 3.51
N ARG A 385 -16.54 28.36 2.21
CA ARG A 385 -17.85 28.02 1.67
C ARG A 385 -18.13 26.52 1.79
N MET A 386 -17.18 25.68 1.44
CA MET A 386 -17.31 24.22 1.53
C MET A 386 -17.42 23.73 2.98
N SER A 387 -16.63 24.31 3.89
CA SER A 387 -16.70 23.99 5.32
C SER A 387 -18.01 24.48 5.93
N ASN A 388 -18.53 25.63 5.49
CA ASN A 388 -19.85 26.09 5.90
C ASN A 388 -20.96 25.15 5.41
N PHE A 389 -20.91 24.70 4.15
CA PHE A 389 -21.86 23.71 3.63
C PHE A 389 -21.86 22.42 4.46
N ALA A 390 -20.68 21.88 4.78
CA ALA A 390 -20.57 20.69 5.61
C ALA A 390 -21.21 20.89 6.99
N ARG A 391 -20.94 22.02 7.65
CA ARG A 391 -21.50 22.36 8.97
C ARG A 391 -23.02 22.55 8.95
N THR A 392 -23.58 23.19 7.93
CA THR A 392 -25.01 23.53 7.91
C THR A 392 -25.90 22.45 7.32
N SER A 393 -25.36 21.67 6.37
CA SER A 393 -26.17 20.76 5.55
C SER A 393 -25.87 19.29 5.82
N LEU A 394 -24.65 18.97 6.26
CA LEU A 394 -24.21 17.59 6.47
C LEU A 394 -24.10 17.22 7.95
N PHE A 395 -24.01 18.19 8.87
CA PHE A 395 -23.90 17.91 10.30
C PHE A 395 -25.27 17.82 10.97
N ASP A 396 -25.51 16.74 11.72
CA ASP A 396 -26.70 16.58 12.56
C ASP A 396 -26.39 16.95 14.01
N GLU A 397 -26.84 18.12 14.43
CA GLU A 397 -26.67 18.63 15.79
C GLU A 397 -27.22 17.71 16.89
N SER A 398 -28.28 16.92 16.58
CA SER A 398 -28.89 16.04 17.57
C SER A 398 -28.10 14.75 17.78
N ARG A 399 -27.45 14.26 16.72
CA ARG A 399 -26.64 13.04 16.73
C ARG A 399 -25.15 13.31 16.96
N HIS A 400 -24.71 14.56 16.79
CA HIS A 400 -23.30 14.98 16.75
C HIS A 400 -22.48 14.19 15.72
N LEU A 401 -23.06 13.92 14.56
CA LEU A 401 -22.46 13.14 13.48
C LEU A 401 -22.81 13.76 12.12
N PHE A 402 -21.93 13.58 11.15
CA PHE A 402 -22.18 13.92 9.77
C PHE A 402 -22.97 12.83 9.06
N LEU A 403 -23.83 13.27 8.15
CA LEU A 403 -24.69 12.42 7.34
C LEU A 403 -24.43 12.60 5.85
N VAL A 404 -24.82 11.60 5.10
CA VAL A 404 -24.86 11.64 3.64
C VAL A 404 -26.18 12.26 3.22
N GLU A 405 -26.14 13.42 2.56
CA GLU A 405 -27.33 14.24 2.26
C GLU A 405 -28.46 13.43 1.60
N GLN A 406 -28.11 12.59 0.62
CA GLN A 406 -29.06 11.90 -0.25
C GLN A 406 -29.90 10.82 0.46
N ASN A 407 -29.32 10.14 1.46
CA ASN A 407 -29.92 8.96 2.10
C ASN A 407 -29.94 9.01 3.64
N GLN A 408 -29.39 10.09 4.24
CA GLN A 408 -29.25 10.29 5.69
C GLN A 408 -28.39 9.23 6.39
N GLU A 409 -27.59 8.48 5.63
CA GLU A 409 -26.66 7.48 6.13
C GLU A 409 -25.60 8.14 7.01
N ILE A 410 -25.24 7.46 8.09
CA ILE A 410 -24.09 7.78 8.92
C ILE A 410 -23.10 6.63 8.76
N ASN A 411 -21.91 6.95 8.28
CA ASN A 411 -20.81 5.99 8.17
C ASN A 411 -19.52 6.56 8.73
N ILE A 412 -18.60 5.67 9.12
CA ILE A 412 -17.36 6.02 9.82
C ILE A 412 -16.43 6.87 8.95
N ALA A 413 -16.36 6.60 7.64
CA ALA A 413 -15.50 7.33 6.71
C ALA A 413 -15.86 8.82 6.64
N SER A 414 -17.15 9.14 6.65
CA SER A 414 -17.63 10.53 6.69
C SER A 414 -17.19 11.25 7.95
N GLN A 415 -17.25 10.60 9.11
CA GLN A 415 -16.88 11.22 10.40
C GLN A 415 -15.37 11.48 10.45
N VAL A 416 -14.61 10.45 10.12
CA VAL A 416 -13.15 10.47 10.12
C VAL A 416 -12.63 11.56 9.21
N TRP A 417 -13.07 11.61 7.95
CA TRP A 417 -12.56 12.62 7.02
C TRP A 417 -12.98 14.04 7.40
N MET A 418 -14.16 14.24 8.00
CA MET A 418 -14.59 15.56 8.48
C MET A 418 -13.73 16.05 9.66
N VAL A 419 -13.34 15.13 10.56
CA VAL A 419 -12.43 15.41 11.67
C VAL A 419 -11.02 15.72 11.14
N LEU A 420 -10.49 14.91 10.21
CA LEU A 420 -9.19 15.16 9.58
C LEU A 420 -9.15 16.49 8.80
N ALA A 421 -10.26 16.85 8.16
CA ALA A 421 -10.42 18.12 7.46
C ALA A 421 -10.58 19.33 8.40
N GLU A 422 -10.71 19.09 9.70
CA GLU A 422 -10.90 20.12 10.73
C GLU A 422 -12.08 21.04 10.38
N VAL A 423 -13.20 20.45 9.98
CA VAL A 423 -14.42 21.21 9.60
C VAL A 423 -15.05 21.85 10.84
N MET A 424 -14.98 21.17 11.98
CA MET A 424 -15.40 21.68 13.28
C MET A 424 -14.18 22.03 14.14
N ASP A 425 -14.43 22.76 15.22
CA ASP A 425 -13.42 23.04 16.25
C ASP A 425 -12.99 21.76 17.00
N PRO A 426 -11.84 21.77 17.71
CA PRO A 426 -11.31 20.59 18.39
C PRO A 426 -12.28 19.92 19.39
N ASP A 427 -13.06 20.69 20.15
CA ASP A 427 -14.01 20.12 21.13
C ASP A 427 -15.18 19.42 20.42
N SER A 428 -15.65 20.00 19.32
CA SER A 428 -16.67 19.38 18.46
C SER A 428 -16.13 18.13 17.76
N ASN A 429 -14.92 18.15 17.22
CA ASN A 429 -14.27 16.98 16.60
C ASN A 429 -14.09 15.84 17.60
N ARG A 430 -13.69 16.16 18.84
CA ARG A 430 -13.65 15.18 19.93
C ARG A 430 -15.00 14.53 20.17
N LYS A 431 -16.07 15.31 20.29
CA LYS A 431 -17.44 14.78 20.48
C LYS A 431 -17.90 13.90 19.31
N ILE A 432 -17.57 14.29 18.08
CA ILE A 432 -17.85 13.51 16.87
C ILE A 432 -17.16 12.15 16.96
N MET A 433 -15.88 12.10 17.32
CA MET A 433 -15.15 10.84 17.46
C MET A 433 -15.63 10.02 18.66
N GLU A 434 -16.00 10.64 19.78
CA GLU A 434 -16.62 9.94 20.92
C GLU A 434 -17.96 9.29 20.51
N GLN A 435 -18.81 9.99 19.73
CA GLN A 435 -20.02 9.39 19.19
C GLN A 435 -19.74 8.32 18.13
N THR A 436 -18.71 8.51 17.31
CA THR A 436 -18.27 7.55 16.31
C THR A 436 -17.84 6.25 16.98
N VAL A 437 -17.01 6.30 18.01
CA VAL A 437 -16.64 5.13 18.82
C VAL A 437 -17.87 4.50 19.45
N LYS A 438 -18.77 5.29 20.03
CA LYS A 438 -19.96 4.76 20.70
C LYS A 438 -20.94 4.04 19.75
N GLN A 439 -21.09 4.52 18.53
CA GLN A 439 -22.17 4.10 17.62
C GLN A 439 -21.69 3.23 16.45
N LEU A 440 -20.44 3.39 16.03
CA LEU A 440 -19.91 2.77 14.81
C LEU A 440 -18.76 1.79 15.10
N PHE A 441 -18.44 1.52 16.38
CA PHE A 441 -17.50 0.46 16.76
C PHE A 441 -18.25 -0.80 17.25
N PRO A 442 -17.70 -2.01 17.04
CA PRO A 442 -16.46 -2.30 16.31
C PRO A 442 -16.56 -1.86 14.84
N VAL A 443 -15.43 -1.45 14.26
CA VAL A 443 -15.37 -0.99 12.88
C VAL A 443 -15.78 -2.15 11.97
N ASN A 444 -16.84 -1.95 11.18
CA ASN A 444 -17.35 -2.93 10.22
C ASN A 444 -17.46 -2.30 8.83
N GLY A 445 -17.41 -3.13 7.79
CA GLY A 445 -17.64 -2.68 6.42
C GLY A 445 -16.51 -1.80 5.86
N ILE A 446 -15.35 -1.77 6.51
CA ILE A 446 -14.10 -1.20 6.00
C ILE A 446 -13.21 -2.36 5.53
N ALA A 447 -12.73 -2.28 4.30
CA ALA A 447 -12.02 -3.38 3.65
C ALA A 447 -10.49 -3.35 3.84
N THR A 448 -9.92 -2.18 4.15
CA THR A 448 -8.46 -1.97 4.01
C THR A 448 -7.81 -1.33 5.23
N PRO A 449 -6.54 -1.66 5.51
CA PRO A 449 -5.72 -0.88 6.43
C PRO A 449 -5.54 0.59 6.01
N TYR A 450 -5.69 0.90 4.71
CA TYR A 450 -5.67 2.28 4.21
C TYR A 450 -6.72 3.15 4.89
N MET A 451 -7.97 2.69 5.02
CA MET A 451 -8.98 3.48 5.74
C MET A 451 -8.80 3.40 7.26
N TYR A 452 -8.30 2.28 7.81
CA TYR A 452 -7.96 2.18 9.24
C TYR A 452 -6.87 3.16 9.67
N HIS A 453 -5.90 3.48 8.81
CA HIS A 453 -4.94 4.55 9.05
C HIS A 453 -5.65 5.86 9.41
N HIS A 454 -6.61 6.26 8.59
CA HIS A 454 -7.36 7.50 8.78
C HIS A 454 -8.23 7.46 10.04
N ILE A 455 -8.85 6.30 10.35
CA ILE A 455 -9.62 6.12 11.59
C ILE A 455 -8.73 6.34 12.81
N VAL A 456 -7.55 5.69 12.85
CA VAL A 456 -6.60 5.81 13.96
C VAL A 456 -6.06 7.24 14.07
N GLU A 457 -5.72 7.87 12.94
CA GLU A 457 -5.26 9.26 12.93
C GLU A 457 -6.33 10.22 13.49
N ALA A 458 -7.58 10.06 13.08
CA ALA A 458 -8.68 10.88 13.60
C ALA A 458 -8.91 10.66 15.11
N LEU A 459 -8.74 9.44 15.61
CA LEU A 459 -8.80 9.16 17.06
C LEU A 459 -7.68 9.89 17.82
N PHE A 460 -6.44 9.86 17.33
CA PHE A 460 -5.34 10.60 17.93
C PHE A 460 -5.58 12.12 17.91
N ILE A 461 -5.98 12.67 16.77
CA ILE A 461 -6.29 14.12 16.63
C ILE A 461 -7.43 14.55 17.56
N ALA A 462 -8.43 13.69 17.77
CA ALA A 462 -9.53 13.93 18.69
C ALA A 462 -9.17 13.75 20.18
N GLY A 463 -7.93 13.32 20.49
CA GLY A 463 -7.48 13.06 21.86
C GLY A 463 -8.05 11.77 22.47
N LEU A 464 -8.45 10.80 21.64
CA LEU A 464 -8.91 9.46 22.01
C LEU A 464 -7.77 8.44 21.86
N GLU A 465 -6.67 8.70 22.56
CA GLU A 465 -5.43 7.92 22.45
C GLU A 465 -5.61 6.45 22.84
N SER A 466 -6.39 6.18 23.90
CA SER A 466 -6.63 4.80 24.36
C SER A 466 -7.38 3.98 23.32
N GLU A 467 -8.38 4.57 22.69
CA GLU A 467 -9.16 3.96 21.61
C GLU A 467 -8.30 3.76 20.36
N ALA A 468 -7.42 4.72 20.04
CA ALA A 468 -6.48 4.61 18.92
C ALA A 468 -5.53 3.42 19.11
N ILE A 469 -4.90 3.30 20.29
CA ILE A 469 -3.99 2.20 20.63
C ILE A 469 -4.74 0.86 20.61
N ALA A 470 -5.93 0.80 21.20
CA ALA A 470 -6.74 -0.42 21.21
C ALA A 470 -7.07 -0.87 19.77
N LEU A 471 -7.50 0.04 18.91
CA LEU A 471 -7.78 -0.27 17.51
C LEU A 471 -6.53 -0.74 16.76
N MET A 472 -5.38 -0.13 17.03
CA MET A 472 -4.12 -0.54 16.40
C MET A 472 -3.76 -2.00 16.73
N LYS A 473 -3.92 -2.40 17.99
CA LYS A 473 -3.66 -3.78 18.43
C LYS A 473 -4.71 -4.76 17.91
N ASP A 474 -5.98 -4.40 18.02
CA ASP A 474 -7.09 -5.25 17.56
C ASP A 474 -7.04 -5.50 16.05
N TYR A 475 -6.48 -4.57 15.27
CA TYR A 475 -6.41 -4.68 13.82
C TYR A 475 -5.04 -5.17 13.31
N TRP A 476 -3.96 -4.42 13.55
CA TRP A 476 -2.61 -4.82 13.11
C TRP A 476 -2.03 -5.93 13.96
N GLY A 477 -2.21 -5.86 15.29
CA GLY A 477 -1.82 -6.97 16.18
C GLY A 477 -2.51 -8.27 15.80
N LYS A 478 -3.77 -8.21 15.35
CA LYS A 478 -4.47 -9.39 14.81
C LYS A 478 -3.77 -10.00 13.59
N MET A 479 -3.34 -9.20 12.61
CA MET A 479 -2.55 -9.70 11.47
C MET A 479 -1.27 -10.41 11.96
N ILE A 480 -0.59 -9.85 12.97
CA ILE A 480 0.61 -10.47 13.58
C ILE A 480 0.25 -11.82 14.21
N THR A 481 -0.83 -11.91 15.00
CA THR A 481 -1.26 -13.18 15.60
C THR A 481 -1.64 -14.25 14.57
N MET A 482 -1.99 -13.83 13.36
CA MET A 482 -2.28 -14.70 12.22
C MET A 482 -1.02 -15.07 11.41
N GLY A 483 0.16 -14.57 11.79
CA GLY A 483 1.45 -14.93 11.19
C GLY A 483 1.92 -13.98 10.09
N ALA A 484 1.47 -12.71 10.11
CA ALA A 484 1.97 -11.70 9.18
C ALA A 484 3.45 -11.39 9.41
N ASP A 485 4.27 -11.54 8.37
CA ASP A 485 5.64 -11.00 8.32
C ASP A 485 5.67 -9.55 7.80
N THR A 486 4.66 -9.20 7.00
CA THR A 486 4.38 -7.89 6.41
C THR A 486 2.86 -7.64 6.46
N PHE A 487 2.43 -6.38 6.42
CA PHE A 487 1.01 -6.03 6.51
C PHE A 487 0.31 -6.12 5.15
N TRP A 488 -0.95 -6.54 5.20
CA TRP A 488 -1.72 -7.00 4.05
C TRP A 488 -2.49 -5.86 3.39
N GLU A 489 -2.81 -6.00 2.11
CA GLU A 489 -3.57 -5.01 1.35
C GLU A 489 -5.00 -4.82 1.85
N ALA A 490 -5.69 -5.93 2.09
CA ALA A 490 -7.08 -5.95 2.53
C ALA A 490 -7.20 -6.92 3.71
N PHE A 491 -7.91 -6.50 4.75
CA PHE A 491 -8.14 -7.32 5.92
C PHE A 491 -9.44 -6.90 6.61
N LYS A 492 -10.41 -7.81 6.65
CA LYS A 492 -11.62 -7.67 7.46
C LYS A 492 -11.50 -8.62 8.65
N PRO A 493 -11.34 -8.14 9.90
CA PRO A 493 -11.24 -9.01 11.07
C PRO A 493 -12.43 -9.98 11.21
N GLU A 494 -13.61 -9.56 10.75
CA GLU A 494 -14.85 -10.34 10.70
C GLU A 494 -14.90 -11.39 9.58
N ASP A 495 -14.09 -11.23 8.53
CA ASP A 495 -13.90 -12.17 7.43
C ASP A 495 -12.42 -12.20 6.99
N PRO A 496 -11.55 -12.93 7.71
CA PRO A 496 -10.11 -12.92 7.43
C PRO A 496 -9.71 -13.47 6.05
N ASN A 497 -10.63 -14.12 5.34
CA ASN A 497 -10.41 -14.62 3.98
C ASN A 497 -10.91 -13.64 2.91
N PHE A 498 -11.42 -12.47 3.32
CA PHE A 498 -11.90 -11.44 2.43
C PHE A 498 -10.83 -11.06 1.39
N SER A 499 -11.25 -11.00 0.14
CA SER A 499 -10.47 -10.43 -0.94
C SER A 499 -11.40 -9.65 -1.85
N PRO A 500 -11.10 -8.37 -2.17
CA PRO A 500 -11.88 -7.60 -3.14
C PRO A 500 -11.73 -8.15 -4.58
N TYR A 501 -10.84 -9.14 -4.78
CA TYR A 501 -10.52 -9.73 -6.07
C TYR A 501 -11.16 -11.10 -6.29
N GLY A 502 -11.92 -11.59 -5.31
CA GLY A 502 -12.59 -12.90 -5.33
C GLY A 502 -11.79 -14.04 -4.71
N SER A 503 -10.47 -13.87 -4.51
CA SER A 503 -9.65 -14.92 -3.88
C SER A 503 -8.42 -14.37 -3.14
N PRO A 504 -8.13 -14.85 -1.91
CA PRO A 504 -6.95 -14.41 -1.17
C PRO A 504 -5.63 -14.76 -1.86
N ILE A 505 -5.60 -15.73 -2.78
CA ILE A 505 -4.36 -16.15 -3.46
C ILE A 505 -3.77 -15.08 -4.39
N ILE A 506 -4.55 -14.05 -4.75
CA ILE A 506 -4.07 -12.93 -5.58
C ILE A 506 -3.98 -11.60 -4.79
N SER A 507 -4.47 -11.57 -3.56
CA SER A 507 -4.32 -10.44 -2.64
C SER A 507 -2.83 -10.22 -2.33
N SER A 508 -2.41 -8.98 -2.12
CA SER A 508 -1.04 -8.71 -1.67
C SER A 508 -0.94 -8.84 -0.15
N PHE A 509 -0.01 -9.68 0.33
CA PHE A 509 0.29 -9.81 1.76
C PHE A 509 1.49 -8.96 2.19
N CYS A 510 2.03 -8.15 1.29
CA CYS A 510 2.95 -7.06 1.57
C CYS A 510 2.44 -5.82 0.84
N HIS A 511 1.75 -4.91 1.54
CA HIS A 511 1.15 -3.74 0.92
C HIS A 511 1.39 -2.48 1.75
N ALA A 512 2.01 -1.48 1.14
CA ALA A 512 2.66 -0.41 1.89
C ALA A 512 1.68 0.61 2.48
N TRP A 513 0.47 0.74 1.94
CA TRP A 513 -0.56 1.57 2.57
C TRP A 513 -0.93 1.09 3.99
N SER A 514 -0.53 -0.13 4.37
CA SER A 514 -0.82 -0.77 5.65
C SER A 514 0.29 -0.58 6.67
N CYS A 515 1.41 0.05 6.28
CA CYS A 515 2.59 0.25 7.13
C CYS A 515 2.56 1.55 7.95
N THR A 516 1.45 2.30 7.92
CA THR A 516 1.35 3.59 8.60
C THR A 516 1.37 3.55 10.13
N PRO A 517 1.23 2.41 10.86
CA PRO A 517 1.56 2.39 12.28
C PRO A 517 2.97 2.89 12.60
N ALA A 518 3.95 2.73 11.69
CA ALA A 518 5.28 3.32 11.86
C ALA A 518 5.24 4.85 12.00
N TYR A 519 4.39 5.51 11.21
CA TYR A 519 4.13 6.95 11.30
C TYR A 519 3.29 7.29 12.54
N LEU A 520 2.18 6.58 12.75
CA LEU A 520 1.21 6.89 13.80
C LEU A 520 1.83 6.80 15.21
N LEU A 521 2.62 5.75 15.46
CA LEU A 521 3.30 5.56 16.76
C LEU A 521 4.33 6.66 17.01
N LYS A 522 5.17 6.98 16.01
CA LYS A 522 6.19 8.01 16.19
C LYS A 522 5.59 9.40 16.36
N LYS A 523 4.66 9.78 15.49
CA LYS A 523 4.06 11.12 15.53
C LYS A 523 3.18 11.35 16.75
N TYR A 524 2.25 10.44 17.05
CA TYR A 524 1.21 10.70 18.04
C TYR A 524 1.52 10.13 19.42
N LEU A 525 2.11 8.94 19.51
CA LEU A 525 2.41 8.30 20.79
C LEU A 525 3.76 8.75 21.37
N LEU A 526 4.82 8.72 20.56
CA LEU A 526 6.16 9.10 21.00
C LEU A 526 6.45 10.60 20.85
N GLN A 527 5.59 11.32 20.12
CA GLN A 527 5.78 12.74 19.78
C GLN A 527 7.14 13.01 19.09
N GLU A 528 7.69 11.98 18.45
CA GLU A 528 8.89 12.01 17.64
C GLU A 528 8.54 12.44 16.23
N THR A 529 8.31 13.74 16.10
CA THR A 529 8.25 14.39 14.79
C THR A 529 9.68 14.69 14.34
N PRO A 530 10.11 14.32 13.11
CA PRO A 530 11.40 14.74 12.58
C PRO A 530 11.61 16.24 12.75
N ASP A 531 12.81 16.68 13.12
CA ASP A 531 13.06 18.11 13.42
C ASP A 531 12.68 19.04 12.25
N SER A 532 12.75 18.54 11.01
CA SER A 532 12.27 19.26 9.83
C SER A 532 10.76 19.52 9.83
N LEU A 533 9.95 18.65 10.43
CA LEU A 533 8.49 18.79 10.50
C LEU A 533 8.00 19.58 11.74
N LYS A 534 8.84 19.79 12.76
CA LYS A 534 8.46 20.46 14.02
C LYS A 534 8.19 21.97 13.88
N VAL A 535 8.80 22.64 12.89
CA VAL A 535 8.71 24.10 12.73
C VAL A 535 7.31 24.57 12.32
N VAL A 536 6.46 23.65 11.83
CA VAL A 536 5.21 23.98 11.12
C VAL A 536 3.98 23.54 11.92
N THR A 537 4.08 22.47 12.71
CA THR A 537 2.96 21.93 13.52
C THR A 537 2.43 22.88 14.60
N GLU A 538 3.11 24.00 14.87
CA GLU A 538 2.65 25.02 15.81
C GLU A 538 1.63 26.01 15.22
N GLN A 539 1.38 25.99 13.90
CA GLN A 539 0.35 26.82 13.27
C GLN A 539 -0.89 25.98 12.91
N PRO A 540 -2.09 26.31 13.45
CA PRO A 540 -3.32 25.63 13.03
C PRO A 540 -3.55 25.86 11.53
N LEU A 541 -4.03 24.84 10.83
CA LEU A 541 -4.46 24.96 9.45
C LEU A 541 -5.66 25.91 9.40
N ILE A 542 -5.46 27.05 8.74
CA ILE A 542 -6.43 28.16 8.65
C ILE A 542 -7.78 27.70 8.12
#